data_AF-V4KF23-F1
#
_entry.id   AF-V4KF23-F1
#
_cell.length_a   1.000
_cell.length_b   1.000
_cell.length_c   1.000
_cell.angle_alpha   90.00
_cell.angle_beta   90.00
_cell.angle_gamma   90.00
#
_symmetry.space_group_name_H-M   'P 1'
#
loop_
_entity.id
_entity.type
_entity.pdbx_description
1 polymer ?
#
loop_
_entity_poly.entity_id
_entity_poly.type
_entity_poly.pdbx_seq_one_letter_code
_entity_poly.pdbx_strand_id
1 'polypeptide(L)' 'MRKEYFDRDRQRGLFQTFAWLVEEVGELGEALLKKGTDGVAEELADVIAWTLSLANLVGVDVEKALKTKYGEVLARHSC' A
#
# COMPACT_ATOMS: atom_id res chain seq x y z
N MET A 1 1.84 -2.36 -15.86
CA MET A 1 1.87 -2.61 -14.41
C MET A 1 2.92 -3.64 -13.99
N ARG A 2 2.80 -4.95 -14.21
CA ARG A 2 3.67 -5.95 -13.53
C ARG A 2 5.19 -5.92 -13.82
N LYS A 3 5.63 -5.30 -14.92
CA LYS A 3 7.06 -5.26 -15.31
C LYS A 3 7.85 -4.08 -14.73
N GLU A 4 7.20 -2.99 -14.33
CA GLU A 4 7.92 -1.81 -13.82
C GLU A 4 8.20 -1.84 -12.33
N TYR A 5 7.33 -2.46 -11.54
CA TYR A 5 7.52 -2.55 -10.09
C TYR A 5 8.65 -3.53 -9.71
N PHE A 6 8.75 -4.67 -10.39
CA PHE A 6 9.67 -5.75 -9.98
C PHE A 6 11.15 -5.44 -10.27
N ASP A 7 11.46 -4.79 -11.40
CA ASP A 7 12.84 -4.47 -11.78
C ASP A 7 13.37 -3.20 -11.09
N ARG A 8 12.49 -2.28 -10.64
CA ARG A 8 12.88 -1.10 -9.87
C ARG A 8 13.07 -1.39 -8.37
N ASP A 9 12.33 -2.34 -7.80
CA ASP A 9 12.39 -2.64 -6.36
C ASP A 9 13.75 -3.23 -5.91
N ARG A 10 14.51 -3.86 -6.81
CA ARG A 10 15.76 -4.54 -6.44
C ARG A 10 16.96 -3.59 -6.19
N GLN A 11 16.89 -2.34 -6.65
CA GLN A 11 17.99 -1.35 -6.49
C GLN A 11 17.67 -0.18 -5.57
N ARG A 12 16.39 0.07 -5.25
CA ARG A 12 15.96 1.32 -4.59
C ARG A 12 16.15 1.36 -3.07
N GLY A 13 16.19 0.19 -2.42
CA GLY A 13 16.41 0.12 -0.97
C GLY A 13 15.24 0.65 -0.15
N LEU A 14 15.21 0.28 1.13
CA LEU A 14 14.06 0.47 2.03
C LEU A 14 13.54 1.91 2.07
N PHE A 15 14.43 2.89 2.21
CA PHE A 15 14.06 4.29 2.38
C PHE A 15 13.49 4.94 1.12
N GLN A 16 13.92 4.52 -0.07
CA GLN A 16 13.37 5.03 -1.31
C GLN A 16 11.97 4.48 -1.56
N THR A 17 11.75 3.19 -1.28
CA THR A 17 10.41 2.58 -1.34
C THR A 17 9.47 3.25 -0.34
N PHE A 18 9.95 3.59 0.86
CA PHE A 18 9.17 4.37 1.82
C PHE A 18 8.86 5.79 1.32
N ALA A 19 9.81 6.46 0.65
CA ALA A 19 9.57 7.79 0.08
C ALA A 19 8.46 7.78 -0.98
N TRP A 20 8.46 6.78 -1.87
CA TRP A 20 7.37 6.58 -2.84
C TRP A 20 6.03 6.34 -2.15
N LEU A 21 5.97 5.47 -1.14
CA LEU A 21 4.74 5.29 -0.36
C LEU A 21 4.19 6.62 0.20
N VAL A 22 5.06 7.51 0.68
CA VAL A 22 4.64 8.83 1.20
C VAL A 22 4.11 9.74 0.09
N GLU A 23 4.71 9.69 -1.10
CA GLU A 23 4.25 10.43 -2.28
C GLU A 23 2.82 10.01 -2.66
N GLU A 24 2.56 8.71 -2.73
CA GLU A 24 1.28 8.11 -3.10
C GLU A 24 0.19 8.38 -2.07
N VAL A 25 0.56 8.46 -0.78
CA VAL A 25 -0.36 8.93 0.27
C VAL A 25 -0.71 10.42 0.07
N GLY A 26 0.23 11.22 -0.43
CA GLY A 26 -0.02 12.60 -0.83
C GLY A 26 -0.98 12.71 -2.00
N GLU A 27 -0.77 11.90 -3.05
CA GLU A 27 -1.66 11.84 -4.23
C GLU A 27 -3.06 11.38 -3.84
N LEU A 28 -3.18 10.38 -2.95
CA LEU A 28 -4.45 9.99 -2.36
C LEU A 28 -5.15 11.15 -1.64
N GLY A 29 -4.40 11.93 -0.85
CA GLY A 29 -4.91 13.14 -0.21
C GLY A 29 -5.46 14.16 -1.22
N GLU A 30 -4.75 14.35 -2.34
CA GLU A 30 -5.21 15.21 -3.43
C GLU A 30 -6.45 14.65 -4.15
N ALA A 31 -6.48 13.35 -4.41
CA ALA A 31 -7.61 12.67 -5.05
C ALA A 31 -8.89 12.78 -4.23
N LEU A 32 -8.78 12.66 -2.90
CA LEU A 32 -9.89 12.88 -1.97
C LEU A 32 -10.47 14.29 -2.07
N LEU A 33 -9.65 15.29 -2.40
CA LEU A 33 -10.08 16.68 -2.54
C LEU A 33 -10.61 17.00 -3.95
N LYS A 34 -10.07 16.35 -4.99
CA LYS A 34 -10.21 16.83 -6.38
C LYS A 34 -10.69 15.80 -7.41
N LYS A 35 -10.38 14.51 -7.26
CA LYS A 35 -10.52 13.51 -8.35
C LYS A 35 -11.77 12.62 -8.24
N GLY A 36 -12.59 12.76 -7.20
CA GLY A 36 -13.80 11.96 -7.02
C GLY A 36 -13.49 10.47 -6.75
N THR A 37 -14.51 9.61 -6.72
CA THR A 37 -14.37 8.21 -6.29
C THR A 37 -13.42 7.38 -7.14
N ASP A 38 -13.35 7.63 -8.44
CA ASP A 38 -12.52 6.84 -9.36
C ASP A 38 -11.03 7.16 -9.17
N GLY A 39 -10.68 8.45 -9.04
CA GLY A 39 -9.31 8.84 -8.71
C GLY A 39 -8.90 8.37 -7.32
N VAL A 40 -9.80 8.43 -6.33
CA VAL A 40 -9.51 7.89 -4.98
C VAL A 40 -9.23 6.39 -5.03
N ALA A 41 -9.95 5.63 -5.86
CA ALA A 41 -9.73 4.19 -6.01
C ALA A 41 -8.36 3.88 -6.64
N GLU A 42 -7.92 4.69 -7.61
CA GLU A 42 -6.60 4.59 -8.23
C GLU A 42 -5.48 4.81 -7.19
N GLU A 43 -5.47 5.96 -6.51
CA GLU A 43 -4.42 6.27 -5.53
C GLU A 43 -4.43 5.30 -4.32
N LEU A 44 -5.61 4.81 -3.92
CA LEU A 44 -5.71 3.76 -2.89
C LEU A 44 -5.01 2.47 -3.32
N ALA A 45 -5.14 2.09 -4.59
CA ALA A 45 -4.49 0.90 -5.12
C ALA A 45 -2.96 1.06 -5.10
N ASP A 46 -2.46 2.25 -5.43
CA ASP A 46 -1.03 2.55 -5.41
C ASP A 46 -0.46 2.56 -3.98
N VAL A 47 -1.15 3.18 -3.02
CA VAL A 47 -0.76 3.13 -1.59
C VAL A 47 -0.67 1.67 -1.10
N ILE A 48 -1.63 0.82 -1.46
CA ILE A 48 -1.60 -0.60 -1.09
C ILE A 48 -0.43 -1.32 -1.77
N ALA A 49 -0.20 -1.08 -3.06
CA ALA A 49 0.88 -1.71 -3.81
C ALA A 49 2.25 -1.40 -3.19
N TRP A 50 2.52 -0.12 -2.88
CA TRP A 50 3.78 0.30 -2.27
C TRP A 50 3.94 -0.18 -0.82
N THR A 51 2.84 -0.28 -0.07
CA THR A 51 2.85 -0.88 1.26
C THR A 51 3.26 -2.36 1.21
N LEU A 52 2.75 -3.11 0.22
CA LEU A 52 3.12 -4.51 0.01
C LEU A 52 4.57 -4.65 -0.43
N SER A 53 5.07 -3.78 -1.33
CA SER A 53 6.49 -3.73 -1.68
C SER A 53 7.37 -3.46 -0.46
N LEU A 54 6.99 -2.52 0.40
CA LEU A 54 7.72 -2.23 1.64
C LEU A 54 7.74 -3.45 2.58
N ALA A 55 6.59 -4.10 2.77
CA ALA A 55 6.47 -5.30 3.59
C ALA A 55 7.37 -6.44 3.09
N ASN A 56 7.45 -6.64 1.77
CA ASN A 56 8.35 -7.61 1.17
C ASN A 56 9.82 -7.29 1.47
N LEU A 57 10.22 -6.01 1.42
CA LEU A 57 11.60 -5.59 1.72
C LEU A 57 11.98 -5.80 3.19
N VAL A 58 11.04 -5.65 4.13
CA VAL A 58 11.29 -5.87 5.57
C VAL A 58 11.00 -7.30 6.02
N GLY A 59 10.56 -8.19 5.12
CA GLY A 59 10.25 -9.58 5.44
C GLY A 59 8.99 -9.77 6.28
N VAL A 60 8.01 -8.88 6.14
CA VAL A 60 6.73 -8.94 6.87
C VAL A 60 5.66 -9.62 6.01
N ASP A 61 5.06 -10.67 6.56
CA ASP A 61 3.82 -11.25 6.03
C ASP A 61 2.63 -10.36 6.44
N VAL A 62 2.11 -9.61 5.47
CA VAL A 62 1.01 -8.66 5.68
C VAL A 62 -0.28 -9.36 6.07
N GLU A 63 -0.58 -10.54 5.49
CA GLU A 63 -1.79 -11.28 5.81
C GLU A 63 -1.76 -11.74 7.28
N LYS A 64 -0.63 -12.28 7.72
CA LYS A 64 -0.41 -12.66 9.12
C LYS A 64 -0.44 -11.46 10.05
N ALA A 65 0.17 -10.34 9.65
CA ALA A 65 0.16 -9.11 10.43
C ALA A 65 -1.26 -8.55 10.61
N LEU A 66 -2.07 -8.55 9.53
CA LEU A 66 -3.47 -8.13 9.57
C LEU A 66 -4.31 -9.07 10.44
N LYS A 67 -4.16 -10.39 10.30
CA LYS A 67 -4.85 -11.37 11.15
C LYS A 67 -4.50 -11.21 12.62
N THR A 68 -3.23 -10.98 12.93
CA THR A 68 -2.77 -10.79 14.32
C THR A 68 -3.34 -9.51 14.94
N LYS A 69 -3.40 -8.42 14.16
CA LYS A 69 -3.82 -7.10 14.66
C LYS A 69 -5.34 -6.89 14.64
N TYR A 70 -6.03 -7.41 13.62
CA TYR A 70 -7.45 -7.15 13.35
C TYR A 70 -8.31 -8.41 13.30
N GLY A 71 -7.75 -9.61 13.49
CA GLY A 71 -8.50 -10.87 13.39
C GLY A 71 -9.75 -10.91 14.27
N GLU A 72 -9.68 -10.37 15.49
CA GLU A 72 -10.84 -10.27 16.37
C GLU A 72 -11.86 -9.21 15.94
N VAL A 73 -11.41 -8.14 15.28
CA VAL A 73 -12.28 -7.04 14.83
C VAL A 73 -13.03 -7.44 13.55
N LEU A 74 -12.34 -8.11 12.62
CA LEU A 74 -12.93 -8.63 11.37
C LEU A 74 -13.91 -9.78 11.66
N ALA A 75 -13.61 -10.63 12.65
CA ALA A 75 -14.52 -11.68 13.08
C ALA A 75 -15.86 -11.14 13.66
N ARG A 76 -15.86 -9.93 14.23
CA ARG A 76 -17.07 -9.28 14.78
C ARG A 76 -17.95 -8.60 13.73
N HIS A 77 -17.45 -8.34 12.53
CA HIS A 77 -18.18 -7.64 11.46
C HIS A 77 -18.57 -8.56 10.29
N SER A 78 -18.35 -9.87 10.42
CA SER A 78 -19.00 -10.88 9.57
C SER A 78 -20.37 -11.23 10.16
N CYS A 79 -21.33 -10.30 10.01
CA CYS A 79 -22.77 -10.53 10.20
C CYS A 79 -23.55 -9.63 9.24
#